data_AF-A0A7W0UH39-F1
#
_entry.id   AF-A0A7W0UH39-F1
#
_cell.length_a   1.000
_cell.length_b   1.000
_cell.length_c   1.000
_cell.angle_alpha   90.00
_cell.angle_beta   90.00
_cell.angle_gamma   90.00
#
_symmetry.space_group_name_H-M   'P 1'
#
loop_
_entity.id
_entity.type
_entity.pdbx_description
1 polymer ?
#
loop_
_entity_poly.entity_id
_entity_poly.type
_entity_poly.pdbx_seq_one_letter_code
_entity_poly.pdbx_strand_id
1 'polypeptide(L)'
;SFSDYGRALIAADQASHPEDSRERDWICDELVRRAVVADLSALDVTTNFDHPSLEGVDRTTLVSSDWAAYTFADANRELLGIPPDAAFRVRPRLDVTKLYYHGDGPRRVRECIFKVSWEQREANPVSATLPSERSVTVGTTLALDWASARVRCCLTTATAETQAAGSWLEKEQAAQRDGRTAMLKRMADAGILQVDHSLKAPDGGIRPSVVEAETMEGVMRVRGAARMLHISQGVT
;
A
#
# COMPACT_ATOMS: atom_id res chain seq x y z
N SER A 1 2.60 -3.93 -1.12
CA SER A 1 3.70 -4.85 -1.52
C SER A 1 3.54 -6.20 -0.80
N PHE A 2 4.42 -7.18 -1.04
CA PHE A 2 4.46 -8.40 -0.22
C PHE A 2 4.89 -8.11 1.23
N SER A 3 5.75 -7.12 1.44
CA SER A 3 6.12 -6.64 2.78
C SER A 3 4.91 -6.10 3.56
N ASP A 4 3.97 -5.38 2.91
CA ASP A 4 2.71 -4.96 3.56
C ASP A 4 1.84 -6.14 3.99
N TYR A 5 1.81 -7.23 3.22
CA TYR A 5 1.11 -8.44 3.63
C TYR A 5 1.77 -9.08 4.86
N GLY A 6 3.10 -9.13 4.89
CA GLY A 6 3.86 -9.54 6.07
C GLY A 6 3.51 -8.70 7.28
N ARG A 7 3.62 -7.37 7.16
CA ARG A 7 3.24 -6.39 8.20
C ARG A 7 1.81 -6.57 8.69
N ALA A 8 0.85 -6.79 7.79
CA ALA A 8 -0.55 -7.02 8.16
C ALA A 8 -0.71 -8.31 8.96
N LEU A 9 0.00 -9.38 8.59
CA LEU A 9 0.00 -10.65 9.31
C LEU A 9 0.60 -10.49 10.72
N ILE A 10 1.76 -9.84 10.82
CA ILE A 10 2.43 -9.54 12.10
C ILE A 10 1.54 -8.68 12.99
N ALA A 11 0.91 -7.63 12.45
CA ALA A 11 0.01 -6.77 13.21
C ALA A 11 -1.22 -7.53 13.72
N ALA A 12 -1.77 -8.45 12.92
CA ALA A 12 -2.90 -9.29 13.30
C ALA A 12 -2.53 -10.31 14.40
N ASP A 13 -1.33 -10.88 14.31
CA ASP A 13 -0.79 -11.78 15.32
C ASP A 13 -0.53 -11.03 16.64
N GLN A 14 0.23 -9.94 16.63
CA GLN A 14 0.47 -9.11 17.82
C GLN A 14 -0.84 -8.60 18.45
N ALA A 15 -1.86 -8.36 17.61
CA ALA A 15 -3.19 -7.95 18.07
C ALA A 15 -3.93 -9.04 18.86
N SER A 16 -3.63 -10.32 18.58
CA SER A 16 -4.32 -11.50 19.11
C SER A 16 -3.53 -12.20 20.20
N HIS A 17 -2.21 -12.24 20.05
CA HIS A 17 -1.22 -12.91 20.90
C HIS A 17 -0.09 -11.94 21.29
N PRO A 18 -0.38 -10.86 22.05
CA PRO A 18 0.65 -9.87 22.39
C PRO A 18 1.83 -10.46 23.17
N GLU A 19 1.57 -11.46 24.02
CA GLU A 19 2.57 -12.07 24.91
C GLU A 19 3.26 -13.33 24.33
N ASP A 20 2.82 -13.86 23.19
CA ASP A 20 3.45 -15.01 22.52
C ASP A 20 4.01 -14.57 21.17
N SER A 21 5.34 -14.60 21.03
CA SER A 21 6.02 -14.20 19.81
C SER A 21 6.45 -15.35 18.93
N ARG A 22 6.31 -16.61 19.37
CA ARG A 22 7.00 -17.73 18.69
C ARG A 22 6.61 -17.89 17.22
N GLU A 23 5.31 -17.80 16.93
CA GLU A 23 4.79 -17.91 15.56
C GLU A 23 5.12 -16.66 14.75
N ARG A 24 5.07 -15.49 15.38
CA ARG A 24 5.46 -14.20 14.80
C ARG A 24 6.92 -14.18 14.37
N ASP A 25 7.81 -14.61 15.26
CA ASP A 25 9.24 -14.66 15.05
C ASP A 25 9.56 -15.64 13.90
N TRP A 26 8.91 -16.81 13.89
CA TRP A 26 9.02 -17.76 12.79
C TRP A 26 8.56 -17.19 11.44
N ILE A 27 7.43 -16.48 11.41
CA ILE A 27 6.93 -15.81 10.20
C ILE A 27 7.94 -14.78 9.71
N CYS A 28 8.44 -13.94 10.62
CA CYS A 28 9.44 -12.91 10.30
C CYS A 28 10.70 -13.54 9.68
N ASP A 29 11.24 -14.59 10.31
CA ASP A 29 12.40 -15.32 9.82
C ASP A 29 12.15 -15.91 8.44
N GLU A 30 10.97 -16.49 8.19
CA GLU A 30 10.63 -17.05 6.87
C GLU A 30 10.51 -15.98 5.79
N LEU A 31 9.99 -14.79 6.11
CA LEU A 31 9.89 -13.68 5.16
C LEU A 31 11.27 -13.13 4.79
N VAL A 32 12.21 -13.06 5.74
CA VAL A 32 13.61 -12.68 5.47
C VAL A 32 14.33 -13.79 4.70
N ARG A 33 14.25 -15.03 5.16
CA ARG A 33 14.93 -16.19 4.55
C ARG A 33 14.53 -16.40 3.09
N ARG A 34 13.27 -16.10 2.74
CA ARG A 34 12.75 -16.19 1.37
C ARG A 34 12.95 -14.91 0.55
N ALA A 35 13.66 -13.92 1.09
CA ALA A 35 13.89 -12.61 0.48
C ALA A 35 12.60 -11.89 0.08
N VAL A 36 11.52 -12.08 0.86
CA VAL A 36 10.28 -11.31 0.70
C VAL A 36 10.45 -9.90 1.24
N VAL A 37 11.27 -9.76 2.29
CA VAL A 37 11.75 -8.49 2.84
C VAL A 37 13.27 -8.53 2.97
N ALA A 38 13.90 -7.35 3.00
CA ALA A 38 15.36 -7.24 3.10
C ALA A 38 15.89 -7.70 4.48
N ASP A 39 15.20 -7.28 5.54
CA ASP A 39 15.55 -7.59 6.93
C ASP A 39 14.31 -7.47 7.83
N LEU A 40 14.47 -7.81 9.11
CA LEU A 40 13.39 -7.81 10.10
C LEU A 40 12.76 -6.42 10.31
N SER A 41 13.53 -5.34 10.16
CA SER A 41 13.01 -3.98 10.40
C SER A 41 11.94 -3.58 9.38
N ALA A 42 11.96 -4.17 8.18
CA ALA A 42 10.91 -3.96 7.19
C ALA A 42 9.52 -4.51 7.62
N LEU A 43 9.50 -5.37 8.65
CA LEU A 43 8.30 -5.95 9.24
C LEU A 43 7.87 -5.25 10.54
N ASP A 44 8.56 -4.18 10.94
CA ASP A 44 8.20 -3.41 12.13
C ASP A 44 6.81 -2.80 11.94
N VAL A 45 5.91 -3.11 12.88
CA VAL A 45 4.55 -2.57 12.92
C VAL A 45 4.18 -2.23 14.35
N THR A 46 3.37 -1.19 14.49
CA THR A 46 2.72 -0.85 15.76
C THR A 46 1.25 -1.29 15.67
N THR A 47 0.81 -2.06 16.66
CA THR A 47 -0.58 -2.52 16.79
C THR A 47 -1.13 -2.15 18.17
N ASN A 48 -2.44 -2.35 18.34
CA ASN A 48 -3.17 -2.18 19.60
C ASN A 48 -2.82 -0.86 20.31
N PHE A 49 -2.76 0.25 19.58
CA PHE A 49 -2.54 1.55 20.20
C PHE A 49 -3.80 2.42 20.11
N ASP A 50 -3.93 3.30 21.09
CA ASP A 50 -4.95 4.34 21.11
C ASP A 50 -4.39 5.55 20.34
N HIS A 51 -5.25 6.22 19.55
CA HIS A 51 -4.86 7.46 18.87
C HIS A 51 -5.90 8.54 19.21
N PRO A 52 -5.50 9.72 19.71
CA PRO A 52 -6.43 10.74 20.20
C PRO A 52 -7.49 11.15 19.18
N SER A 53 -7.11 11.20 17.90
CA SER A 53 -8.04 11.58 16.82
C SER A 53 -9.10 10.53 16.50
N LEU A 54 -9.03 9.35 17.10
CA LEU A 54 -10.01 8.28 16.97
C LEU A 54 -11.01 8.24 18.13
N GLU A 55 -10.78 9.03 19.17
CA GLU A 55 -11.69 9.13 20.31
C GLU A 55 -13.05 9.67 19.86
N GLY A 56 -14.13 8.98 20.24
CA GLY A 56 -15.49 9.38 19.89
C GLY A 56 -15.89 9.18 18.43
N VAL A 57 -15.04 8.59 17.58
CA VAL A 57 -15.41 8.30 16.19
C VAL A 57 -16.60 7.33 16.15
N ASP A 58 -17.67 7.71 15.44
CA ASP A 58 -18.79 6.84 15.16
C ASP A 58 -18.48 5.94 13.95
N ARG A 59 -18.09 4.69 14.24
CA ARG A 59 -17.75 3.69 13.21
C ARG A 59 -18.95 3.33 12.33
N THR A 60 -20.17 3.39 12.86
CA THR A 60 -21.38 3.08 12.08
C THR A 60 -21.56 4.13 10.99
N THR A 61 -21.44 5.41 11.37
CA THR A 61 -21.49 6.53 10.42
C THR A 61 -20.29 6.51 9.47
N LEU A 62 -19.10 6.21 9.96
CA LEU A 62 -17.89 6.08 9.14
C LEU A 62 -18.04 5.02 8.03
N VAL A 63 -18.65 3.88 8.35
CA VAL A 63 -18.89 2.81 7.37
C VAL A 63 -20.01 3.18 6.41
N SER A 64 -21.12 3.74 6.91
CA SER A 64 -22.35 3.94 6.12
C SER A 64 -22.39 5.25 5.30
N SER A 65 -21.58 6.25 5.63
CA SER A 65 -21.62 7.58 5.00
C SER A 65 -20.31 7.94 4.30
N ASP A 66 -20.36 8.12 2.99
CA ASP A 66 -19.20 8.57 2.20
C ASP A 66 -18.73 9.95 2.67
N TRP A 67 -19.67 10.87 2.92
CA TRP A 67 -19.33 12.20 3.41
C TRP A 67 -18.57 12.14 4.73
N ALA A 68 -19.06 11.38 5.71
CA ALA A 68 -18.38 11.24 7.00
C ALA A 68 -17.00 10.59 6.85
N ALA A 69 -16.86 9.66 5.90
CA ALA A 69 -15.61 9.01 5.59
C ALA A 69 -14.57 9.98 4.98
N TYR A 70 -14.99 10.87 4.08
CA TYR A 70 -14.11 11.93 3.56
C TYR A 70 -13.75 12.95 4.64
N THR A 71 -14.72 13.39 5.46
CA THR A 71 -14.46 14.30 6.59
C THR A 71 -13.48 13.68 7.58
N PHE A 72 -13.64 12.40 7.91
CA PHE A 72 -12.70 11.68 8.76
C PHE A 72 -11.30 11.66 8.16
N ALA A 73 -11.15 11.29 6.89
CA ALA A 73 -9.85 11.23 6.25
C ALA A 73 -9.16 12.60 6.17
N ASP A 74 -9.93 13.66 5.91
CA ASP A 74 -9.42 15.03 5.84
C ASP A 74 -8.95 15.55 7.20
N ALA A 75 -9.72 15.28 8.27
CA ALA A 75 -9.34 15.62 9.63
C ALA A 75 -8.16 14.80 10.17
N ASN A 76 -7.87 13.64 9.56
CA ASN A 76 -6.86 12.67 10.01
C ASN A 76 -5.75 12.46 8.97
N ARG A 77 -5.45 13.49 8.15
CA ARG A 77 -4.43 13.39 7.10
C ARG A 77 -3.08 12.90 7.62
N GLU A 78 -2.63 13.41 8.77
CA GLU A 78 -1.36 13.00 9.39
C GLU A 78 -1.34 11.51 9.76
N LEU A 79 -2.36 11.04 10.50
CA LEU A 79 -2.51 9.62 10.87
C LEU A 79 -2.53 8.71 9.62
N LEU A 80 -3.18 9.18 8.55
CA LEU A 80 -3.32 8.44 7.30
C LEU A 80 -2.14 8.65 6.34
N GLY A 81 -1.17 9.49 6.68
CA GLY A 81 -0.04 9.86 5.82
C GLY A 81 -0.42 10.58 4.53
N ILE A 82 -1.61 11.20 4.46
CA ILE A 82 -2.07 11.96 3.29
C ILE A 82 -1.38 13.34 3.31
N PRO A 83 -0.67 13.74 2.25
CA PRO A 83 -0.06 15.07 2.19
C PRO A 83 -1.10 16.21 2.28
N PRO A 84 -0.73 17.39 2.82
CA PRO A 84 -1.66 18.50 3.05
C PRO A 84 -2.46 18.95 1.83
N ASP A 85 -1.90 18.87 0.62
CA ASP A 85 -2.55 19.33 -0.61
C ASP A 85 -2.95 18.18 -1.55
N ALA A 86 -2.78 16.92 -1.11
CA ALA A 86 -3.08 15.77 -1.94
C ALA A 86 -4.59 15.53 -2.04
N ALA A 87 -5.11 15.53 -3.26
CA ALA A 87 -6.43 14.97 -3.53
C ALA A 87 -6.40 13.45 -3.29
N PHE A 88 -7.35 12.96 -2.49
CA PHE A 88 -7.43 11.55 -2.13
C PHE A 88 -8.81 10.96 -2.45
N ARG A 89 -8.87 9.63 -2.48
CA ARG A 89 -10.11 8.86 -2.60
C ARG A 89 -10.26 7.94 -1.40
N VAL A 90 -11.42 7.99 -0.77
CA VAL A 90 -11.83 6.98 0.20
C VAL A 90 -12.39 5.79 -0.54
N ARG A 91 -11.95 4.58 -0.19
CA ARG A 91 -12.44 3.31 -0.75
C ARG A 91 -13.63 2.80 0.08
N PRO A 92 -14.41 1.84 -0.44
CA PRO A 92 -15.48 1.22 0.35
C PRO A 92 -14.97 0.74 1.71
N ARG A 93 -15.61 1.22 2.78
CA ARG A 93 -15.30 0.83 4.16
C ARG A 93 -15.93 -0.52 4.43
N LEU A 94 -15.24 -1.37 5.19
CA LEU A 94 -15.75 -2.70 5.51
C LEU A 94 -16.02 -2.80 7.01
N ASP A 95 -17.23 -3.20 7.36
CA ASP A 95 -17.57 -3.73 8.67
C ASP A 95 -17.43 -5.25 8.59
N VAL A 96 -16.41 -5.79 9.25
CA VAL A 96 -16.07 -7.22 9.18
C VAL A 96 -16.04 -7.81 10.57
N THR A 97 -16.55 -9.03 10.70
CA THR A 97 -16.37 -9.84 11.91
C THR A 97 -15.49 -11.04 11.58
N LYS A 98 -14.33 -11.11 12.22
CA LYS A 98 -13.33 -12.17 12.03
C LYS A 98 -13.27 -13.06 13.26
N LEU A 99 -12.91 -14.32 13.06
CA LEU A 99 -12.58 -15.23 14.14
C LEU A 99 -11.06 -15.15 14.37
N TYR A 100 -10.67 -14.67 15.54
CA TYR A 100 -9.29 -14.72 16.00
C TYR A 100 -9.15 -15.84 17.01
N TYR A 101 -8.02 -16.53 17.00
CA TYR A 101 -7.66 -17.45 18.06
C TYR A 101 -6.83 -16.65 19.06
N HIS A 102 -7.17 -16.75 20.34
CA HIS A 102 -6.41 -16.18 21.45
C HIS A 102 -5.96 -17.33 22.35
N GLY A 103 -5.08 -17.05 23.31
CA GLY A 103 -4.60 -18.08 24.25
C GLY A 103 -5.73 -18.73 25.08
N ASP A 104 -6.83 -18.02 25.29
CA ASP A 104 -8.04 -18.49 25.99
C ASP A 104 -9.10 -19.10 25.05
N GLY A 105 -8.83 -19.16 23.74
CA GLY A 105 -9.70 -19.77 22.74
C GLY A 105 -10.14 -18.81 21.62
N PRO A 106 -11.06 -19.25 20.74
CA PRO A 106 -11.51 -18.46 19.61
C PRO A 106 -12.45 -17.31 20.04
N ARG A 107 -12.23 -16.12 19.49
CA ARG A 107 -13.03 -14.90 19.73
C ARG A 107 -13.43 -14.25 18.42
N ARG A 108 -14.69 -13.82 18.33
CA ARG A 108 -15.16 -13.00 17.21
C ARG A 108 -14.83 -11.53 17.49
N VAL A 109 -14.05 -10.92 16.62
CA VAL A 109 -13.69 -9.51 16.70
C VAL A 109 -14.32 -8.80 15.51
N ARG A 110 -15.05 -7.72 15.79
CA ARG A 110 -15.63 -6.84 14.78
C ARG A 110 -14.66 -5.68 14.53
N GLU A 111 -14.44 -5.34 13.27
CA GLU A 111 -13.48 -4.33 12.85
C GLU A 111 -14.08 -3.42 11.79
N CYS A 112 -13.64 -2.16 11.80
CA CYS A 112 -13.83 -1.23 10.69
C CYS A 112 -12.52 -1.16 9.88
N ILE A 113 -12.58 -1.60 8.62
CA ILE A 113 -11.47 -1.45 7.67
C ILE A 113 -11.71 -0.21 6.83
N PHE A 114 -10.82 0.77 7.00
CA PHE A 114 -10.84 2.05 6.31
C PHE A 114 -9.65 2.15 5.37
N LYS A 115 -9.89 2.54 4.11
CA LYS A 115 -8.84 2.60 3.08
C LYS A 115 -8.92 3.92 2.34
N VAL A 116 -7.78 4.59 2.21
CA VAL A 116 -7.61 5.81 1.42
C VAL A 116 -6.49 5.63 0.42
N SER A 117 -6.60 6.27 -0.73
CA SER A 117 -5.56 6.27 -1.75
C SER A 117 -5.46 7.60 -2.45
N TRP A 118 -4.26 8.00 -2.85
CA TRP A 118 -3.98 9.19 -3.64
C TRP A 118 -2.90 8.89 -4.68
N GLU A 119 -2.69 9.84 -5.58
CA GLU A 119 -1.61 9.74 -6.57
C GLU A 119 -0.37 10.45 -6.04
N GLN A 120 0.78 9.80 -6.18
CA GLN A 120 2.07 10.33 -5.81
C GLN A 120 2.97 10.38 -7.06
N ARG A 121 3.66 11.50 -7.27
CA ARG A 121 4.65 11.61 -8.34
C ARG A 121 5.99 11.04 -7.87
N GLU A 122 6.67 10.33 -8.76
CA GLU A 122 8.05 9.89 -8.54
C GLU A 122 8.88 9.99 -9.82
N ALA A 123 10.20 10.08 -9.68
CA ALA A 123 11.12 10.10 -10.81
C ALA A 123 10.96 8.84 -11.66
N ASN A 124 11.05 9.01 -12.99
CA ASN A 124 10.89 7.95 -13.96
C ASN A 124 12.14 7.78 -14.84
N PRO A 125 13.20 7.14 -14.33
CA PRO A 125 14.45 6.95 -15.08
C PRO A 125 14.39 5.75 -16.04
N VAL A 126 13.20 5.44 -16.60
CA VAL A 126 12.98 4.27 -17.45
C VAL A 126 13.63 4.47 -18.82
N SER A 127 13.41 5.62 -19.46
CA SER A 127 14.00 5.97 -20.76
C SER A 127 13.97 7.49 -20.94
N ALA A 128 14.89 8.04 -21.72
CA ALA A 128 14.87 9.45 -22.13
C ALA A 128 13.69 9.80 -23.06
N THR A 129 13.06 8.80 -23.68
CA THR A 129 11.88 8.99 -24.56
C THR A 129 10.56 8.98 -23.80
N LEU A 130 10.57 8.65 -22.52
CA LEU A 130 9.40 8.66 -21.65
C LEU A 130 9.41 9.91 -20.78
N PRO A 131 8.25 10.35 -20.26
CA PRO A 131 8.20 11.46 -19.31
C PRO A 131 9.12 11.22 -18.11
N SER A 132 9.77 12.28 -17.63
CA SER A 132 10.77 12.22 -16.54
C SER A 132 10.16 11.90 -15.17
N GLU A 133 8.84 12.03 -15.04
CA GLU A 133 8.06 11.68 -13.86
C GLU A 133 6.99 10.64 -14.21
N ARG A 134 6.59 9.87 -13.19
CA ARG A 134 5.44 8.99 -13.26
C ARG A 134 4.54 9.16 -12.05
N SER A 135 3.26 8.89 -12.25
CA SER A 135 2.26 8.85 -11.21
C SER A 135 2.07 7.42 -10.72
N VAL A 136 2.14 7.23 -9.40
CA VAL A 136 1.86 5.96 -8.72
C VAL A 136 0.75 6.15 -7.70
N THR A 137 -0.20 5.22 -7.69
CA THR A 137 -1.24 5.22 -6.66
C THR A 137 -0.66 4.62 -5.38
N VAL A 138 -0.72 5.41 -4.31
CA VAL A 138 -0.34 5.01 -2.95
C VAL A 138 -1.55 5.12 -2.03
N GLY A 139 -1.44 4.61 -0.81
CA GLY A 139 -2.54 4.71 0.13
C GLY A 139 -2.25 4.16 1.51
N THR A 140 -3.25 4.28 2.37
CA THR A 140 -3.22 3.79 3.74
C THR A 140 -4.43 2.91 4.01
N THR A 141 -4.18 1.77 4.68
CA THR A 141 -5.21 0.92 5.27
C THR A 141 -5.14 1.03 6.78
N LEU A 142 -6.24 1.50 7.36
CA LEU A 142 -6.45 1.59 8.81
C LEU A 142 -7.48 0.53 9.22
N ALA A 143 -7.13 -0.33 10.17
CA ALA A 143 -8.06 -1.25 10.80
C ALA A 143 -8.31 -0.81 12.25
N LEU A 144 -9.58 -0.61 12.59
CA LEU A 144 -10.01 -0.22 13.93
C LEU A 144 -10.80 -1.35 14.57
N ASP A 145 -10.51 -1.64 15.83
CA ASP A 145 -11.39 -2.46 16.65
C ASP A 145 -12.74 -1.75 16.84
N TRP A 146 -13.84 -2.47 16.65
CA TRP A 146 -15.16 -1.84 16.65
C TRP A 146 -15.58 -1.30 18.01
N ALA A 147 -15.23 -1.99 19.10
CA ALA A 147 -15.69 -1.66 20.43
C ALA A 147 -14.83 -0.56 21.08
N SER A 148 -13.50 -0.72 20.99
CA SER A 148 -12.52 0.13 21.66
C SER A 148 -11.99 1.27 20.78
N ALA A 149 -12.24 1.25 19.47
CA ALA A 149 -11.63 2.16 18.49
C ALA A 149 -10.08 2.10 18.42
N ARG A 150 -9.46 1.12 19.09
CA ARG A 150 -8.01 0.90 19.02
C ARG A 150 -7.56 0.61 17.59
N VAL A 151 -6.41 1.15 17.22
CA VAL A 151 -5.76 0.84 15.95
C VAL A 151 -5.19 -0.56 16.02
N ARG A 152 -5.69 -1.45 15.16
CA ARG A 152 -5.19 -2.82 14.99
C ARG A 152 -4.08 -2.87 13.93
N CYS A 153 -4.16 -2.02 12.92
CA CYS A 153 -3.06 -1.75 12.02
C CYS A 153 -3.28 -0.42 11.30
N CYS A 154 -2.18 0.28 11.00
CA CYS A 154 -2.17 1.41 10.07
C CYS A 154 -1.00 1.19 9.12
N LEU A 155 -1.29 0.75 7.90
CA LEU A 155 -0.29 0.38 6.91
C LEU A 155 -0.36 1.36 5.74
N THR A 156 0.76 2.03 5.45
CA THR A 156 0.86 2.99 4.36
C THR A 156 1.89 2.56 3.32
N THR A 157 1.60 2.83 2.05
CA THR A 157 2.53 2.64 0.93
C THR A 157 3.07 3.97 0.41
N ALA A 158 2.73 5.10 1.05
CA ALA A 158 3.12 6.42 0.60
C ALA A 158 4.45 6.85 1.20
N THR A 159 5.23 7.63 0.44
CA THR A 159 6.46 8.23 0.97
C THR A 159 6.09 9.27 2.01
N ALA A 160 6.52 9.07 3.25
CA ALA A 160 6.39 10.09 4.27
C ALA A 160 7.57 11.05 4.13
N GLU A 161 7.32 12.28 3.66
CA GLU A 161 8.30 13.38 3.69
C GLU A 161 8.75 13.69 5.13
N THR A 162 7.94 13.29 6.11
CA THR A 162 8.13 13.51 7.54
C THR A 162 8.86 12.39 8.27
N GLN A 163 9.28 11.31 7.59
CA GLN A 163 10.00 10.23 8.26
C GLN A 163 11.51 10.45 8.27
N ALA A 164 12.16 9.99 9.36
CA ALA A 164 13.59 10.13 9.54
C ALA A 164 14.35 9.46 8.39
N ALA A 165 15.31 10.19 7.82
CA ALA A 165 16.23 9.67 6.82
C ALA A 165 16.93 8.41 7.36
N GLY A 166 16.94 7.34 6.56
CA GLY A 166 17.46 6.03 6.92
C GLY A 166 16.46 5.08 7.58
N SER A 167 15.19 5.48 7.73
CA SER A 167 14.13 4.58 8.22
C SER A 167 13.97 3.34 7.34
N TRP A 168 13.50 2.24 7.92
CA TRP A 168 13.22 1.01 7.16
C TRP A 168 12.18 1.25 6.06
N LEU A 169 11.21 2.16 6.28
CA LEU A 169 10.16 2.46 5.31
C LEU A 169 10.73 3.19 4.09
N GLU A 170 11.67 4.11 4.28
CA GLU A 170 12.39 4.75 3.17
C GLU A 170 13.15 3.73 2.32
N LYS A 171 13.87 2.79 2.97
CA LYS A 171 14.60 1.72 2.28
C LYS A 171 13.65 0.82 1.46
N GLU A 172 12.54 0.42 2.07
CA GLU A 172 11.50 -0.37 1.41
C GLU A 172 10.90 0.37 0.21
N GLN A 173 10.65 1.68 0.34
CA GLN A 173 10.14 2.51 -0.75
C GLN A 173 11.14 2.67 -1.89
N ALA A 174 12.42 2.86 -1.57
CA ALA A 174 13.50 2.86 -2.56
C ALA A 174 13.54 1.52 -3.32
N ALA A 175 13.52 0.39 -2.59
CA ALA A 175 13.48 -0.94 -3.19
C ALA A 175 12.24 -1.15 -4.09
N GLN A 176 11.07 -0.68 -3.66
CA GLN A 176 9.85 -0.74 -4.49
C GLN A 176 9.95 0.13 -5.75
N ARG A 177 10.53 1.33 -5.64
CA ARG A 177 10.76 2.23 -6.77
C ARG A 177 11.74 1.62 -7.77
N ASP A 178 12.81 1.00 -7.27
CA ASP A 178 13.82 0.34 -8.10
C ASP A 178 13.25 -0.89 -8.79
N GLY A 179 12.52 -1.75 -8.07
CA GLY A 179 11.82 -2.90 -8.63
C GLY A 179 10.81 -2.49 -9.72
N ARG A 180 10.02 -1.44 -9.46
CA ARG A 180 9.08 -0.89 -10.45
C ARG A 180 9.82 -0.33 -11.67
N THR A 181 10.90 0.40 -11.47
CA THR A 181 11.72 0.94 -12.56
C THR A 181 12.31 -0.18 -13.41
N ALA A 182 12.88 -1.21 -12.80
CA ALA A 182 13.44 -2.36 -13.50
C ALA A 182 12.37 -3.12 -14.29
N MET A 183 11.17 -3.29 -13.71
CA MET A 183 10.02 -3.87 -14.40
C MET A 183 9.63 -3.06 -15.63
N LEU A 184 9.45 -1.74 -15.48
CA LEU A 184 9.04 -0.85 -16.57
C LEU A 184 10.10 -0.78 -17.68
N LYS A 185 11.39 -0.76 -17.33
CA LYS A 185 12.50 -0.87 -18.30
C LYS A 185 12.39 -2.13 -19.13
N ARG A 186 12.26 -3.30 -18.50
CA ARG A 186 12.07 -4.57 -19.23
C ARG A 186 10.83 -4.56 -20.13
N MET A 187 9.73 -3.98 -19.68
CA MET A 187 8.52 -3.88 -20.51
C MET A 187 8.73 -2.95 -21.71
N ALA A 188 9.45 -1.85 -21.54
CA ALA A 188 9.81 -0.94 -22.62
C ALA A 188 10.76 -1.60 -23.62
N ASP A 189 11.82 -2.25 -23.13
CA ASP A 189 12.81 -2.96 -23.96
C ASP A 189 12.18 -4.11 -24.75
N ALA A 190 11.18 -4.78 -24.17
CA ALA A 190 10.41 -5.84 -24.83
C ALA A 190 9.29 -5.31 -25.75
N GLY A 191 9.09 -3.98 -25.85
CA GLY A 191 8.03 -3.38 -26.66
C GLY A 191 6.60 -3.63 -26.14
N ILE A 192 6.46 -4.09 -24.89
CA ILE A 192 5.18 -4.35 -24.21
C ILE A 192 4.58 -3.04 -23.70
N LEU A 193 5.43 -2.14 -23.16
CA LEU A 193 5.00 -0.82 -22.71
C LEU A 193 4.92 0.12 -23.91
N GLN A 194 3.70 0.49 -24.30
CA GLN A 194 3.47 1.43 -25.41
C GLN A 194 2.86 2.74 -24.90
N VAL A 195 3.35 3.86 -25.42
CA VAL A 195 2.83 5.20 -25.11
C VAL A 195 1.80 5.60 -26.17
N ASP A 196 0.68 6.13 -25.69
CA ASP A 196 -0.57 6.64 -26.31
C ASP A 196 -0.67 6.90 -27.84
N HIS A 197 0.43 7.11 -28.56
CA HIS A 197 0.41 7.53 -29.97
C HIS A 197 0.78 6.45 -30.99
N SER A 198 1.09 5.23 -30.54
CA SER A 198 1.59 4.14 -31.42
C SER A 198 0.70 2.90 -31.47
N LEU A 199 -0.56 3.00 -31.03
CA LEU A 199 -1.50 1.88 -31.04
C LEU A 199 -2.18 1.63 -32.39
N LYS A 200 -1.78 2.25 -33.50
CA LYS A 200 -2.33 1.86 -34.82
C LYS A 200 -1.59 0.63 -35.33
N ALA A 201 -2.29 -0.49 -35.41
CA ALA A 201 -1.86 -1.63 -36.22
C ALA A 201 -1.77 -1.22 -37.70
N PRO A 202 -1.03 -1.97 -38.55
CA PRO A 202 -0.92 -1.69 -39.98
C PRO A 202 -2.28 -1.62 -40.72
N ASP A 203 -3.33 -2.20 -40.14
CA ASP A 203 -4.71 -2.19 -40.62
C ASP A 203 -5.54 -0.98 -40.10
N GLY A 204 -4.94 -0.10 -39.30
CA GLY A 204 -5.62 1.05 -38.69
C GLY A 204 -6.38 0.73 -37.40
N GLY A 205 -6.42 -0.53 -36.95
CA GLY A 205 -7.04 -0.93 -35.69
C GLY A 205 -6.18 -0.57 -34.48
N ILE A 206 -6.81 -0.38 -33.31
CA ILE A 206 -6.07 -0.20 -32.05
C ILE A 206 -5.46 -1.55 -31.66
N ARG A 207 -4.13 -1.67 -31.59
CA ARG A 207 -3.49 -2.87 -31.01
C ARG A 207 -3.91 -2.96 -29.54
N PRO A 208 -4.47 -4.06 -29.05
CA PRO A 208 -4.68 -4.24 -27.63
C PRO A 208 -3.30 -4.41 -26.97
N SER A 209 -2.74 -3.31 -26.47
CA SER A 209 -1.64 -3.42 -25.51
C SER A 209 -2.20 -4.03 -24.22
N VAL A 210 -1.46 -4.96 -23.62
CA VAL A 210 -1.80 -5.44 -22.26
C VAL A 210 -1.44 -4.38 -21.21
N VAL A 211 -0.49 -3.48 -21.51
CA VAL A 211 0.01 -2.45 -20.59
C VAL A 211 0.17 -1.11 -21.33
N GLU A 212 -0.57 -0.10 -20.88
CA GLU A 212 -0.63 1.21 -21.53
C GLU A 212 0.11 2.24 -20.67
N ALA A 213 0.93 3.07 -21.32
CA ALA A 213 1.50 4.27 -20.73
C ALA A 213 0.75 5.49 -21.26
N GLU A 214 -0.12 6.05 -20.43
CA GLU A 214 -0.79 7.33 -20.69
C GLU A 214 0.15 8.47 -20.28
N THR A 215 0.18 9.55 -21.06
CA THR A 215 0.90 10.77 -20.67
C THR A 215 -0.09 11.91 -20.44
N MET A 216 -0.11 12.45 -19.23
CA MET A 216 -0.95 13.60 -18.86
C MET A 216 -0.09 14.66 -18.19
N GLU A 217 -0.07 15.87 -18.72
CA GLU A 217 0.71 17.00 -18.18
C GLU A 217 2.20 16.68 -17.96
N GLY A 218 2.81 15.89 -18.85
CA GLY A 218 4.22 15.50 -18.73
C GLY A 218 4.49 14.47 -17.62
N VAL A 219 3.46 13.81 -17.09
CA VAL A 219 3.58 12.70 -16.13
C VAL A 219 3.08 11.42 -16.78
N MET A 220 3.88 10.36 -16.69
CA MET A 220 3.51 9.04 -17.18
C MET A 220 2.59 8.32 -16.16
N ARG A 221 1.51 7.71 -16.63
CA ARG A 221 0.67 6.79 -15.85
C ARG A 221 0.63 5.44 -16.55
N VAL A 222 0.95 4.37 -15.82
CA VAL A 222 0.90 3.01 -16.36
C VAL A 222 -0.40 2.32 -15.94
N ARG A 223 -1.12 1.74 -16.90
CA ARG A 223 -2.32 0.93 -16.70
C ARG A 223 -2.11 -0.49 -17.21
N GLY A 224 -2.95 -1.43 -16.74
CA GLY A 224 -2.92 -2.83 -17.20
C GLY A 224 -1.89 -3.73 -16.51
N ALA A 225 -0.89 -3.19 -15.82
CA ALA A 225 0.12 -3.98 -15.10
C ALA A 225 -0.37 -4.63 -13.78
N ALA A 226 -1.57 -4.31 -13.30
CA ALA A 226 -2.06 -4.73 -11.98
C ALA A 226 -2.25 -6.25 -11.81
N ARG A 227 -2.39 -7.00 -12.91
CA ARG A 227 -2.55 -8.46 -12.90
C ARG A 227 -1.25 -9.22 -13.20
N MET A 228 -0.14 -8.52 -13.30
CA MET A 228 1.15 -9.13 -13.60
C MET A 228 1.89 -9.42 -12.31
N LEU A 229 2.33 -10.66 -12.13
CA LEU A 229 3.34 -10.99 -11.13
C LEU A 229 4.70 -10.72 -11.75
N HIS A 230 5.41 -9.73 -11.21
CA HIS A 230 6.75 -9.43 -11.62
C HIS A 230 7.76 -9.97 -10.59
N ILE A 231 8.60 -10.90 -11.02
CA ILE A 231 9.69 -11.47 -10.23
C ILE A 231 11.00 -10.91 -10.78
N SER A 232 11.70 -10.12 -9.98
CA SER A 232 13.08 -9.71 -10.24
C SER A 232 14.02 -10.62 -9.48
N GLN A 233 15.12 -11.04 -10.12
CA GLN A 233 16.24 -11.61 -9.37
C GLN A 233 16.77 -10.52 -8.44
N GLY A 234 16.90 -10.84 -7.14
CA GLY A 234 17.45 -9.91 -6.16
C GLY A 234 18.85 -9.51 -6.57
N VAL A 235 19.15 -8.21 -6.46
CA VAL A 235 20.54 -7.73 -6.58
C VAL A 235 21.28 -8.28 -5.36
N THR A 236 22.14 -9.26 -5.58
CA THR A 236 23.13 -9.75 -4.60
C THR A 236 24.24 -8.74 -4.40
#